data_AF-A0A1C5Z1R7-F1
#
_entry.id   AF-A0A1C5Z1R7-F1
#
_cell.length_a   1.000
_cell.length_b   1.000
_cell.length_c   1.000
_cell.angle_alpha   90.00
_cell.angle_beta   90.00
_cell.angle_gamma   90.00
#
_symmetry.space_group_name_H-M   'P 1'
#
loop_
_entity.id
_entity.type
_entity.pdbx_description
1 polymer ?
#
loop_
_entity_poly.entity_id
_entity_poly.type
_entity_poly.pdbx_seq_one_letter_code
_entity_poly.pdbx_strand_id
1 'polypeptide(L)'
;MSGEVHKTAEAFSYTAEIQDGREPYFGLELWFLTSFQGKPVWALNREHLAYLIDYLSADLREKPLGRAKKTQADHLPTFMKTAKNRERIVKLLKKLQEG
;
A
#
# COMPACT_ATOMS: atom_id res chain seq x y z
N MET A 1 -44.73 6.99 25.81
CA MET A 1 -44.71 5.94 24.77
C MET A 1 -43.30 5.92 24.19
N SER A 2 -42.54 4.86 24.43
CA SER A 2 -41.18 4.72 23.89
C SER A 2 -41.27 4.02 22.55
N GLY A 3 -40.96 4.73 21.46
CA GLY A 3 -40.95 4.17 20.10
C GLY A 3 -39.75 3.24 19.91
N GLU A 4 -39.99 2.09 19.31
CA GLU A 4 -38.95 1.10 19.00
C GLU A 4 -38.02 1.65 17.90
N VAL A 5 -36.74 1.80 18.21
CA VAL A 5 -35.74 2.27 17.23
C VAL A 5 -35.23 1.05 16.47
N HIS A 6 -35.62 0.93 15.19
CA HIS A 6 -35.11 -0.11 14.32
C HIS A 6 -33.59 0.04 14.13
N LYS A 7 -32.87 -1.08 14.30
CA LYS A 7 -31.41 -1.18 14.25
C LYS A 7 -30.86 -0.51 12.98
N THR A 8 -30.06 0.56 13.14
CA THR A 8 -29.35 1.22 12.05
C THR A 8 -28.44 0.20 11.37
N ALA A 9 -28.43 0.14 10.03
CA ALA A 9 -27.54 -0.75 9.28
C ALA A 9 -26.08 -0.50 9.70
N GLU A 10 -25.35 -1.57 10.00
CA GLU A 10 -23.93 -1.47 10.33
C GLU A 10 -23.15 -0.93 9.13
N ALA A 11 -22.27 0.04 9.38
CA ALA A 11 -21.39 0.57 8.34
C ALA A 11 -20.40 -0.53 7.91
N PHE A 12 -20.44 -0.92 6.64
CA PHE A 12 -19.43 -1.77 6.03
C PHE A 12 -18.58 -0.92 5.07
N SER A 13 -17.27 -1.14 5.07
CA SER A 13 -16.36 -0.60 4.06
C SER A 13 -15.81 -1.73 3.21
N TYR A 14 -15.83 -1.55 1.90
CA TYR A 14 -15.17 -2.44 0.95
C TYR A 14 -14.00 -1.69 0.33
N THR A 15 -12.79 -2.05 0.73
CA THR A 15 -11.57 -1.56 0.10
C THR A 15 -10.98 -2.71 -0.71
N ALA A 16 -11.11 -2.65 -2.03
CA ALA A 16 -10.49 -3.64 -2.90
C ALA A 16 -8.96 -3.45 -2.88
N GLU A 17 -8.22 -4.56 -2.81
CA GLU A 17 -6.75 -4.58 -2.72
C GLU A 17 -6.12 -4.56 -4.12
N ILE A 18 -4.95 -3.92 -4.24
CA ILE A 18 -4.16 -3.94 -5.47
C ILE A 18 -3.52 -5.31 -5.63
N GLN A 19 -3.75 -5.94 -6.79
CA GLN A 19 -3.19 -7.23 -7.13
C GLN A 19 -2.43 -7.12 -8.44
N ASP A 20 -1.28 -7.78 -8.53
CA ASP A 20 -0.48 -7.87 -9.75
C ASP A 20 -0.14 -6.52 -10.41
N GLY A 21 0.00 -5.47 -9.59
CA GLY A 21 0.31 -4.12 -10.08
C GLY A 21 -0.85 -3.44 -10.82
N ARG A 22 -2.07 -3.93 -10.64
CA ARG A 22 -3.29 -3.39 -11.26
C ARG A 22 -4.22 -2.80 -10.22
N GLU A 23 -4.84 -1.69 -10.58
CA GLU A 23 -5.89 -1.14 -9.73
C GLU A 23 -7.16 -2.03 -9.79
N PRO A 24 -7.92 -2.12 -8.69
CA PRO A 24 -8.91 -3.18 -8.53
C PRO A 24 -10.29 -2.94 -9.18
N TYR A 25 -10.57 -1.75 -9.71
CA TYR A 25 -11.90 -1.38 -10.23
C TYR A 25 -12.00 -1.50 -11.76
N PHE A 26 -10.98 -1.06 -12.49
CA PHE A 26 -10.92 -1.13 -13.96
C PHE A 26 -9.92 -2.18 -14.47
N GLY A 27 -9.09 -2.76 -13.58
CA GLY A 27 -8.07 -3.75 -13.92
C GLY A 27 -6.88 -3.17 -14.68
N LEU A 28 -6.67 -1.85 -14.62
CA LEU A 28 -5.61 -1.16 -15.36
C LEU A 28 -4.26 -1.28 -14.65
N GLU A 29 -3.19 -1.43 -15.44
CA GLU A 29 -1.82 -1.41 -14.90
C GLU A 29 -1.48 -0.03 -14.33
N LEU A 30 -0.84 -0.04 -13.17
CA LEU A 30 -0.34 1.18 -12.53
C LEU A 30 0.81 1.78 -13.32
N TRP A 31 0.88 3.12 -13.37
CA TRP A 31 1.92 3.83 -14.09
C TRP A 31 3.32 3.59 -13.51
N PHE A 32 3.45 3.67 -12.18
CA PHE A 32 4.68 3.35 -11.49
C PHE A 32 4.69 1.86 -11.16
N LEU A 33 5.10 1.04 -12.12
CA LEU A 33 5.14 -0.42 -12.00
C LEU A 33 6.48 -0.96 -12.49
N THR A 34 7.06 -1.87 -11.71
CA THR A 34 8.25 -2.65 -12.07
C THR A 34 8.16 -4.03 -11.43
N SER A 35 9.20 -4.85 -11.56
CA SER A 35 9.23 -6.18 -10.96
C SER A 35 10.48 -6.43 -10.10
N PHE A 36 10.29 -7.22 -9.05
CA PHE A 36 11.35 -7.73 -8.20
C PHE A 36 11.12 -9.24 -8.00
N GLN A 37 12.02 -10.06 -8.54
CA GLN A 37 11.92 -11.53 -8.47
C GLN A 37 10.57 -12.06 -8.98
N GLY A 38 10.08 -11.51 -10.09
CA GLY A 38 8.79 -11.88 -10.68
C GLY A 38 7.56 -11.35 -9.94
N LYS A 39 7.74 -10.55 -8.87
CA LYS A 39 6.64 -9.92 -8.12
C LYS A 39 6.54 -8.43 -8.45
N PRO A 40 5.33 -7.86 -8.55
CA PRO A 40 5.13 -6.45 -8.90
C PRO A 40 5.56 -5.54 -7.76
N VAL A 41 6.36 -4.52 -8.07
CA VAL A 41 6.69 -3.40 -7.19
C VAL A 41 6.07 -2.17 -7.81
N TRP A 42 5.21 -1.49 -7.07
CA TRP A 42 4.41 -0.40 -7.62
C TRP A 42 4.24 0.78 -6.67
N ALA A 43 3.86 1.92 -7.22
CA ALA A 43 3.35 3.06 -6.48
C ALA A 43 2.10 3.64 -7.16
N LEU A 44 1.19 4.23 -6.38
CA LEU A 44 -0.05 4.82 -6.89
C LEU A 44 0.20 6.12 -7.65
N ASN A 45 1.11 6.94 -7.16
CA ASN A 45 1.45 8.25 -7.69
C ASN A 45 2.84 8.67 -7.18
N ARG A 46 3.30 9.87 -7.55
CA ARG A 46 4.63 10.38 -7.16
C ARG A 46 4.79 10.58 -5.65
N GLU A 47 3.74 11.01 -4.96
CA GLU A 47 3.77 11.18 -3.50
C GLU A 47 3.88 9.84 -2.76
N HIS A 48 3.11 8.84 -3.22
CA HIS A 48 3.22 7.48 -2.71
C HIS A 48 4.61 6.90 -3.01
N LEU A 49 5.15 7.15 -4.19
CA LEU A 49 6.51 6.70 -4.54
C LEU A 49 7.56 7.29 -3.58
N ALA A 50 7.49 8.59 -3.31
CA ALA A 50 8.36 9.26 -2.33
C ALA A 50 8.18 8.66 -0.92
N TYR A 51 6.93 8.52 -0.47
CA TYR A 51 6.61 7.87 0.81
C TYR A 51 7.21 6.46 0.91
N LEU A 52 7.11 5.65 -0.13
CA LEU A 52 7.67 4.29 -0.14
C LEU A 52 9.19 4.30 -0.05
N ILE A 53 9.86 5.22 -0.74
CA ILE A 53 11.32 5.37 -0.67
C ILE A 53 11.73 5.71 0.76
N ASP A 54 11.08 6.70 1.38
CA ASP A 54 11.39 7.13 2.74
C ASP A 54 11.11 6.02 3.76
N TYR A 55 9.91 5.42 3.69
CA TYR A 55 9.48 4.37 4.60
C TYR A 55 10.34 3.09 4.50
N LEU A 56 10.68 2.65 3.29
CA LEU A 56 11.47 1.43 3.11
C LEU A 56 12.95 1.64 3.42
N SER A 57 13.45 2.88 3.30
CA SER A 57 14.83 3.25 3.65
C SER A 57 15.03 3.45 5.15
N ALA A 58 13.96 3.69 5.92
CA ALA A 58 14.06 3.93 7.36
C ALA A 58 14.61 2.72 8.14
N ASP A 59 15.54 2.97 9.08
CA ASP A 59 16.10 1.97 10.00
C ASP A 59 15.03 1.47 11.00
N LEU A 60 14.22 2.39 11.52
CA LEU A 60 13.08 2.12 12.37
C LEU A 60 11.79 2.55 11.67
N ARG A 61 10.80 1.66 11.65
CA ARG A 61 9.47 1.91 11.08
C ARG A 61 8.43 1.85 12.17
N GLU A 62 7.87 3.00 12.51
CA GLU A 62 6.85 3.08 13.55
C GLU A 62 5.50 2.60 13.02
N LYS A 63 4.80 1.83 13.86
CA LYS A 63 3.40 1.48 13.63
C LYS A 63 2.56 2.09 14.75
N PRO A 64 1.68 3.06 14.45
CA PRO A 64 0.88 3.71 15.49
C PRO A 64 -0.02 2.69 16.19
N LEU A 65 0.06 2.66 17.52
CA LEU A 65 -0.76 1.81 18.38
C LEU A 65 -2.25 2.20 18.23
N GLY A 66 -3.14 1.20 18.20
CA GLY A 66 -4.60 1.43 18.12
C GLY A 66 -5.14 1.80 16.73
N ARG A 67 -4.31 1.82 15.68
CA ARG A 67 -4.72 2.14 14.30
C ARG A 67 -4.38 1.02 13.32
N ALA A 68 -4.91 -0.18 13.55
CA ALA A 68 -4.73 -1.30 12.62
C ALA A 68 -5.30 -0.98 11.23
N LYS A 69 -4.54 -1.26 10.16
CA LYS A 69 -4.94 -1.10 8.75
C LYS A 69 -5.29 0.34 8.35
N LYS A 70 -4.68 1.34 8.98
CA LYS A 70 -4.91 2.76 8.66
C LYS A 70 -3.72 3.44 8.01
N THR A 71 -2.60 2.73 7.82
CA THR A 71 -1.40 3.29 7.22
C THR A 71 -1.15 2.70 5.84
N GLN A 72 -0.58 3.48 4.92
CA GLN A 72 -0.23 3.00 3.57
C GLN A 72 0.69 1.76 3.63
N ALA A 73 1.61 1.72 4.59
CA ALA A 73 2.47 0.56 4.84
C ALA A 73 1.72 -0.74 5.19
N ASP A 74 0.50 -0.68 5.73
CA ASP A 74 -0.28 -1.87 6.06
C ASP A 74 -0.71 -2.63 4.80
N HIS A 75 -0.96 -1.92 3.69
CA HIS A 75 -1.38 -2.49 2.40
C HIS A 75 -0.22 -2.98 1.53
N LEU A 76 1.02 -2.75 1.96
CA LEU A 76 2.18 -3.21 1.19
C LEU A 76 2.37 -4.72 1.30
N PRO A 77 2.67 -5.40 0.17
CA PRO A 77 3.09 -6.79 0.18
C PRO A 77 4.28 -7.02 1.12
N THR A 78 4.25 -8.13 1.87
CA THR A 78 5.30 -8.48 2.85
C THR A 78 6.70 -8.51 2.25
N PHE A 79 6.84 -8.94 1.00
CA PHE A 79 8.15 -9.04 0.35
C PHE A 79 8.81 -7.66 0.15
N MET A 80 8.02 -6.58 0.00
CA MET A 80 8.54 -5.22 -0.10
C MET A 80 9.11 -4.72 1.24
N LYS A 81 8.46 -5.10 2.33
CA LYS A 81 8.84 -4.71 3.69
C LYS A 81 10.01 -5.51 4.25
N THR A 82 10.29 -6.69 3.68
CA THR A 82 11.29 -7.63 4.20
C THR A 82 12.71 -7.02 4.14
N ALA A 83 13.45 -7.08 5.25
CA ALA A 83 14.76 -6.45 5.39
C ALA A 83 15.76 -6.81 4.27
N LYS A 84 15.87 -8.08 3.89
CA LYS A 84 16.79 -8.55 2.83
C LYS A 84 16.49 -8.00 1.43
N ASN A 85 15.26 -7.52 1.20
CA ASN A 85 14.84 -7.02 -0.11
C ASN A 85 14.84 -5.49 -0.18
N ARG A 86 14.71 -4.81 0.97
CA ARG A 86 14.34 -3.38 1.03
C ARG A 86 15.28 -2.50 0.22
N GLU A 87 16.59 -2.68 0.33
CA GLU A 87 17.58 -1.83 -0.33
C GLU A 87 17.46 -1.91 -1.86
N ARG A 88 17.31 -3.13 -2.38
CA ARG A 88 17.13 -3.38 -3.81
C ARG A 88 15.80 -2.83 -4.31
N ILE A 89 14.75 -2.92 -3.50
CA ILE A 89 13.43 -2.37 -3.82
C ILE A 89 13.46 -0.85 -3.82
N VAL A 90 14.11 -0.20 -2.84
CA VAL A 90 14.33 1.26 -2.83
C VAL A 90 15.06 1.70 -4.10
N LYS A 91 16.09 0.96 -4.53
CA LYS A 91 16.79 1.26 -5.79
C LYS A 91 15.87 1.18 -7.02
N LEU A 92 14.94 0.23 -7.05
CA LEU A 92 13.94 0.14 -8.12
C LEU A 92 12.95 1.31 -8.08
N LEU A 93 12.45 1.66 -6.89
CA LEU A 93 11.54 2.78 -6.70
C LEU A 93 12.18 4.13 -7.10
N LYS A 94 13.45 4.36 -6.76
CA LYS A 94 14.18 5.55 -7.19
C LYS A 94 14.30 5.65 -8.71
N LYS A 95 14.53 4.54 -9.41
CA LYS A 95 14.53 4.53 -10.89
C LYS A 95 13.17 4.90 -11.48
N LEU A 96 12.07 4.48 -10.85
CA LEU A 96 10.72 4.88 -11.26
C LEU A 96 10.45 6.38 -11.06
N GLN A 97 11.22 7.07 -10.22
CA GLN A 97 11.09 8.51 -10.00
C GLN A 97 11.75 9.34 -11.10
N GLU A 98 12.75 8.76 -11.78
CA GLU A 98 13.53 9.40 -12.85
C GLU A 98 12.84 9.35 -14.21
N GLY A 99 11.77 8.54 -14.36
CA GLY A 99 10.90 8.49 -15.54
C GLY A 99 9.75 9.50 -15.48
#